data_AF-K2AMH0-F1
#
_entry.id   AF-K2AMH0-F1
#
_cell.length_a   1.000
_cell.length_b   1.000
_cell.length_c   1.000
_cell.angle_alpha   90.00
_cell.angle_beta   90.00
_cell.angle_gamma   90.00
#
_symmetry.space_group_name_H-M   'P 1'
#
loop_
_entity.id
_entity.type
_entity.pdbx_description
1 polymer ?
#
loop_
_entity_poly.entity_id
_entity_poly.type
_entity_poly.pdbx_seq_one_letter_code
_entity_poly.pdbx_strand_id
1 'polypeptide(L)'
;MLKWFSGLLDTNKRTLSSYEPLVSAISSNRELRLKKLKDEEFAGETARLKLRHERGESLDDLLVEAFALAREAGRRTAGMRMFDVQLMAA
;
A
#
# COMPACT_ATOMS: atom_id res chain seq x y z
N MET A 1 16.08 1.78 33.50
CA MET A 1 15.19 2.95 33.65
C MET A 1 15.50 4.09 32.66
N LEU A 2 16.09 3.80 31.48
CA LEU A 2 16.49 4.78 30.45
C LEU A 2 15.81 4.54 29.07
N LYS A 3 14.73 3.77 29.01
CA LYS A 3 14.02 3.45 27.75
C LYS A 3 13.35 4.65 27.07
N TRP A 4 13.22 5.78 27.78
CA TRP A 4 12.51 6.97 27.28
C TRP A 4 13.35 7.81 26.30
N PHE A 5 14.68 7.84 26.47
CA PHE A 5 15.59 8.60 25.58
C PHE A 5 16.05 7.80 24.36
N SER A 6 16.13 6.47 24.46
CA SER A 6 16.59 5.62 23.35
C SER A 6 15.64 5.65 22.15
N GLY A 7 14.33 5.85 22.38
CA GLY A 7 13.34 5.87 21.31
C GLY A 7 13.39 7.10 20.39
N LEU A 8 14.03 8.20 20.83
CA LEU A 8 14.15 9.45 20.06
C LEU A 8 15.32 9.42 19.06
N LEU A 9 16.32 8.57 19.29
CA LEU A 9 17.49 8.39 18.42
C LEU A 9 17.40 7.12 17.56
N ASP A 10 16.35 6.31 17.76
CA ASP A 10 16.13 5.08 17.01
C ASP A 10 15.59 5.40 15.61
N THR A 11 16.50 5.38 14.64
CA THR A 11 16.20 5.61 13.23
C THR A 11 15.29 4.55 12.63
N ASN A 12 15.42 3.28 13.05
CA ASN A 12 14.56 2.20 12.57
C ASN A 12 13.13 2.41 13.04
N LYS A 13 12.95 2.74 14.32
CA LYS A 13 11.63 3.06 14.87
C LYS A 13 10.99 4.22 14.12
N ARG A 14 11.76 5.28 13.84
CA ARG A 14 11.26 6.45 13.10
C ARG A 14 10.82 6.09 11.67
N THR A 15 11.62 5.30 10.96
CA THR A 15 11.30 4.84 9.60
C THR A 15 10.04 3.97 9.61
N LEU A 16 9.93 3.00 10.52
CA LEU A 16 8.75 2.15 10.64
C LEU A 16 7.48 2.97 10.94
N SER A 17 7.56 3.94 11.85
CA SER A 17 6.44 4.84 12.14
C SER A 17 6.02 5.69 10.94
N SER A 18 6.91 5.93 9.96
CA SER A 18 6.54 6.64 8.73
C SER A 18 5.76 5.77 7.74
N TYR A 19 5.87 4.45 7.83
CA TYR A 19 5.15 3.50 6.97
C TYR A 19 3.76 3.13 7.52
N GLU A 20 3.56 3.19 8.84
CA GLU A 20 2.28 2.87 9.48
C GLU A 20 1.08 3.60 8.85
N PRO A 21 1.12 4.91 8.54
CA PRO A 21 0.02 5.61 7.89
C PRO A 21 -0.25 5.11 6.47
N LEU A 22 0.81 4.80 5.71
CA LEU A 22 0.70 4.30 4.33
C LEU A 22 0.05 2.91 4.30
N VAL A 23 0.53 2.01 5.16
CA VAL A 23 -0.04 0.66 5.30
C VAL A 23 -1.49 0.72 5.77
N SER A 24 -1.81 1.59 6.72
CA SER A 24 -3.18 1.83 7.16
C SER A 24 -4.06 2.32 6.01
N ALA A 25 -3.58 3.26 5.19
CA ALA A 25 -4.32 3.77 4.04
C ALA A 25 -4.56 2.69 2.97
N ILE A 26 -3.61 1.77 2.76
CA ILE A 26 -3.74 0.62 1.84
C ILE A 26 -4.79 -0.36 2.37
N SER A 27 -4.71 -0.74 3.65
CA SER A 27 -5.62 -1.70 4.32
C SER A 27 -7.04 -1.16 4.53
N SER A 28 -7.25 0.15 4.42
CA SER A 28 -8.54 0.81 4.64
C SER A 28 -9.49 0.68 3.42
N ASN A 29 -10.30 1.71 3.14
CA ASN A 29 -11.36 1.69 2.13
C ASN A 29 -10.92 1.27 0.71
N ARG A 30 -9.64 1.36 0.37
CA ARG A 30 -9.13 1.02 -0.97
C ARG A 30 -9.17 -0.49 -1.23
N GLU A 31 -8.68 -1.31 -0.29
CA GLU A 31 -8.75 -2.78 -0.40
C GLU A 31 -10.20 -3.27 -0.50
N LEU A 32 -11.09 -2.72 0.33
CA LEU A 32 -12.51 -3.06 0.32
C LEU A 32 -13.22 -2.71 -0.99
N ARG A 33 -12.86 -1.58 -1.62
CA ARG A 33 -13.39 -1.20 -2.93
C ARG A 33 -12.93 -2.17 -4.01
N LEU A 34 -11.64 -2.50 -4.04
CA LEU A 34 -11.06 -3.39 -5.05
C LEU A 34 -11.56 -4.82 -4.92
N LYS A 35 -11.80 -5.31 -3.71
CA LYS A 35 -12.38 -6.63 -3.45
C LYS A 35 -13.79 -6.81 -4.04
N LYS A 36 -14.53 -5.72 -4.27
CA LYS A 36 -15.89 -5.74 -4.85
C LYS A 36 -15.89 -5.77 -6.38
N LEU A 37 -14.77 -5.48 -7.04
CA LEU A 37 -14.68 -5.45 -8.50
C LEU A 37 -14.69 -6.86 -9.07
N LYS A 38 -15.33 -7.05 -10.23
CA LYS A 38 -15.15 -8.28 -11.02
C LYS A 38 -13.77 -8.30 -11.67
N ASP A 39 -13.32 -9.46 -12.14
CA ASP A 39 -11.97 -9.61 -12.71
C ASP A 39 -11.74 -8.73 -13.94
N GLU A 40 -12.76 -8.59 -14.79
CA GLU A 40 -12.75 -7.72 -15.97
C GLU A 40 -12.58 -6.25 -15.59
N GLU A 41 -13.27 -5.81 -14.54
CA GLU A 41 -13.21 -4.43 -14.02
C GLU A 41 -11.88 -4.17 -13.31
N PHE A 42 -11.38 -5.17 -12.58
CA PHE A 42 -10.12 -5.10 -11.84
C PHE A 42 -8.92 -4.88 -12.75
N ALA A 43 -8.88 -5.55 -13.92
CA ALA A 43 -7.81 -5.37 -14.90
C ALA A 43 -7.70 -3.91 -15.40
N GLY A 44 -8.83 -3.19 -15.48
CA GLY A 44 -8.87 -1.79 -15.92
C GLY A 44 -8.23 -0.79 -14.95
N GLU A 45 -8.12 -1.14 -13.65
CA GLU A 45 -7.56 -0.24 -12.64
C GLU A 45 -6.08 0.09 -12.90
N THR A 46 -5.30 -0.87 -13.42
CA THR A 46 -3.89 -0.62 -13.78
C THR A 46 -3.78 0.39 -14.93
N ALA A 47 -4.64 0.27 -15.95
CA ALA A 47 -4.66 1.21 -17.06
C ALA A 47 -5.01 2.64 -16.58
N ARG A 48 -5.93 2.77 -15.62
CA ARG A 48 -6.25 4.06 -14.99
C ARG A 48 -5.05 4.68 -14.29
N LEU A 49 -4.28 3.90 -13.52
CA LEU A 49 -3.09 4.40 -12.82
C LEU A 49 -2.00 4.84 -13.80
N LYS A 50 -1.77 4.08 -14.88
CA LYS A 50 -0.81 4.45 -15.93
C LYS A 50 -1.18 5.78 -16.59
N LEU A 51 -2.45 5.95 -16.97
CA LEU A 51 -2.94 7.19 -17.58
C LEU A 51 -2.80 8.39 -16.64
N ARG A 52 -3.03 8.21 -15.33
CA ARG A 52 -2.83 9.27 -14.33
C ARG A 52 -1.36 9.66 -14.20
N HIS A 53 -0.47 8.69 -14.20
CA HIS A 53 0.97 8.95 -14.17
C HIS A 53 1.44 9.69 -15.44
N GLU A 54 0.99 9.25 -16.62
CA GLU A 54 1.27 9.92 -17.90
C GLU A 54 0.78 11.38 -17.93
N ARG A 55 -0.27 11.69 -17.16
CA ARG A 55 -0.81 13.05 -16.98
C ARG A 55 -0.06 13.89 -15.94
N GLY A 56 1.01 13.36 -15.35
CA GLY A 56 1.90 14.09 -14.44
C GLY A 56 1.66 13.82 -12.96
N GLU A 57 0.78 12.88 -12.59
CA GLU A 57 0.64 12.48 -11.20
C GLU A 57 1.89 11.68 -10.75
N SER A 58 2.41 12.00 -9.56
CA SER A 58 3.65 11.37 -9.07
C SER A 58 3.42 9.93 -8.65
N LEU A 59 4.49 9.13 -8.61
CA LEU A 59 4.39 7.76 -8.10
C LEU A 59 4.01 7.73 -6.60
N ASP A 60 4.41 8.74 -5.83
CA ASP A 60 4.06 8.87 -4.42
C ASP A 60 2.55 9.08 -4.23
N ASP A 61 1.91 9.87 -5.10
CA ASP A 61 0.46 10.08 -5.09
C ASP A 61 -0.32 8.79 -5.44
N LEU A 62 0.28 7.95 -6.30
CA LEU A 62 -0.32 6.68 -6.75
C LEU A 62 -0.01 5.51 -5.82
N LEU A 63 0.98 5.62 -4.94
CA LEU A 63 1.56 4.53 -4.14
C LEU A 63 0.50 3.73 -3.39
N VAL A 64 -0.35 4.40 -2.61
CA VAL A 64 -1.39 3.75 -1.80
C VAL A 64 -2.38 2.98 -2.66
N GLU A 65 -2.72 3.48 -3.84
CA GLU A 65 -3.67 2.82 -4.75
C GLU A 65 -3.05 1.64 -5.47
N ALA A 66 -1.82 1.80 -5.95
CA ALA A 66 -1.07 0.77 -6.65
C ALA A 66 -0.80 -0.43 -5.72
N PHE A 67 -0.44 -0.18 -4.47
CA PHE A 67 -0.20 -1.24 -3.49
C PHE A 67 -1.47 -1.95 -3.03
N ALA A 68 -2.59 -1.24 -2.91
CA ALA A 68 -3.88 -1.87 -2.68
C ALA A 68 -4.27 -2.79 -3.84
N LEU A 69 -3.98 -2.38 -5.08
CA LEU A 69 -4.19 -3.19 -6.28
C LEU A 69 -3.30 -4.42 -6.30
N ALA A 70 -2.01 -4.27 -6.03
CA ALA A 70 -1.06 -5.39 -5.96
C ALA A 70 -1.47 -6.43 -4.89
N ARG A 71 -1.88 -5.96 -3.70
CA ARG A 71 -2.36 -6.83 -2.62
C ARG A 71 -3.60 -7.64 -3.04
N GLU A 72 -4.57 -6.99 -3.67
CA GLU A 72 -5.79 -7.66 -4.14
C GLU A 72 -5.49 -8.62 -5.31
N ALA A 73 -4.55 -8.27 -6.20
CA ALA A 73 -4.09 -9.16 -7.27
C ALA A 73 -3.45 -10.43 -6.69
N GLY A 74 -2.61 -10.31 -5.66
CA GLY A 74 -2.04 -11.46 -4.94
C GLY A 74 -3.11 -12.35 -4.33
N ARG A 75 -4.17 -11.75 -3.73
CA ARG A 75 -5.32 -12.50 -3.21
C ARG A 75 -6.05 -13.28 -4.30
N ARG A 76 -6.29 -12.66 -5.47
CA ARG A 76 -7.03 -13.28 -6.58
C ARG A 76 -6.25 -14.39 -7.27
N THR A 77 -4.95 -14.18 -7.49
CA THR A 77 -4.12 -15.05 -8.33
C THR A 77 -3.40 -16.13 -7.55
N ALA A 78 -2.86 -15.79 -6.37
CA ALA A 78 -2.09 -16.71 -5.54
C ALA A 78 -2.85 -17.15 -4.27
N GLY A 79 -4.06 -16.63 -4.03
CA GLY A 79 -4.77 -16.87 -2.77
C GLY A 79 -4.12 -16.21 -1.56
N MET A 80 -3.12 -15.35 -1.77
CA MET A 80 -2.30 -14.76 -0.70
C MET A 80 -2.55 -13.26 -0.60
N ARG A 81 -3.14 -12.84 0.52
CA ARG A 81 -3.23 -11.43 0.86
C ARG A 81 -1.89 -10.98 1.46
N MET A 82 -1.20 -10.03 0.81
CA MET A 82 0.05 -9.47 1.35
C MET A 82 -0.13 -8.97 2.79
N PHE A 83 0.76 -9.38 3.68
CA PHE A 83 0.81 -8.91 5.06
C PHE A 83 1.26 -7.45 5.14
N ASP A 84 0.94 -6.79 6.24
CA ASP A 84 1.30 -5.39 6.46
C ASP A 84 2.82 -5.17 6.44
N VAL A 85 3.57 -6.10 7.05
CA VAL A 85 5.05 -6.07 7.01
C VAL A 85 5.62 -6.23 5.61
N GLN A 86 4.92 -6.93 4.71
CA GLN A 86 5.35 -7.07 3.31
C GLN A 86 5.12 -5.77 2.53
N LEU A 87 4.13 -4.96 2.91
CA LEU A 87 3.94 -3.63 2.33
C LEU A 87 4.97 -2.62 2.86
N MET A 88 5.43 -2.78 4.11
CA MET A 88 6.44 -1.88 4.70
C MET A 88 7.85 -2.07 4.11
N ALA A 89 8.13 -3.23 3.52
CA ALA A 89 9.47 -3.62 3.04
C ALA A 89 9.66 -3.46 1.53
N ALA A 90 8.68 -2.89 0.83
CA ALA A 90 8.60 -2.85 -0.62
C ALA A 90 9.19 -1.59 -1.25
#